data_AF-X0J7G2-F1
#
_entry.id   AF-X0J7G2-F1
#
_cell.length_a   1.000
_cell.length_b   1.000
_cell.length_c   1.000
_cell.angle_alpha   90.00
_cell.angle_beta   90.00
_cell.angle_gamma   90.00
#
_symmetry.space_group_name_H-M   'P 1'
#
loop_
_entity.id
_entity.type
_entity.pdbx_description
1 polymer ?
#
loop_
_entity_poly.entity_id
_entity_poly.type
_entity_poly.pdbx_seq_one_letter_code
_entity_poly.pdbx_strand_id
1 'polypeptide(L)'
;MEGYPNAAANFSKEANLEPHQDTQYIIARQEIQNCIHSGDIKTAITTLNEFDPQILDGDKALHFTLLRLQLIELIRACNATGDIQPALTFATEELGPKAPTNPKFLEDLERTMALLLIPSDAREPQLAALLEPELRREVADSVNRAILERQSRRREAAIRQLVRMRVWAENTARDKRKNLPDRLDIGLNGEEPDSPRPHTGNGHDPMITT
;
A
#
# COMPACT_ATOMS: atom_id res chain seq x y z
N MET A 1 5.25 6.89 -6.48
CA MET A 1 5.91 7.72 -5.45
C MET A 1 7.05 6.93 -4.85
N GLU A 2 8.26 7.20 -5.34
CA GLU A 2 9.50 6.59 -4.89
C GLU A 2 9.78 6.99 -3.42
N GLY A 3 10.13 6.01 -2.59
CA GLY A 3 10.21 6.15 -1.14
C GLY A 3 11.51 6.78 -0.66
N TYR A 4 11.75 8.05 -0.99
CA TYR A 4 12.91 8.80 -0.52
C TYR A 4 12.55 9.65 0.71
N PRO A 5 12.71 9.15 1.96
CA PRO A 5 12.35 9.90 3.16
C PRO A 5 13.14 11.21 3.28
N ASN A 6 14.42 11.22 2.90
CA ASN A 6 15.25 12.42 2.95
C ASN A 6 14.82 13.47 1.90
N ALA A 7 14.40 13.03 0.71
CA ALA A 7 13.91 13.96 -0.32
C ALA A 7 12.55 14.54 0.07
N ALA A 8 11.65 13.71 0.61
CA ALA A 8 10.35 14.17 1.11
C ALA A 8 10.50 15.13 2.30
N ALA A 9 11.43 14.84 3.22
CA ALA A 9 11.70 15.70 4.38
C ALA A 9 12.36 17.04 3.98
N ASN A 10 13.29 17.02 3.02
CA ASN A 10 13.88 18.25 2.49
C ASN A 10 12.83 19.08 1.74
N PHE A 11 11.97 18.44 0.94
CA PHE A 11 10.90 19.13 0.23
C PHE A 11 9.86 19.72 1.17
N SER A 12 9.45 18.99 2.23
CA SER A 12 8.50 19.54 3.22
C SER A 12 9.10 20.72 3.97
N LYS A 13 10.39 20.66 4.31
CA LYS A 13 11.12 21.76 4.97
C LYS A 13 11.25 22.99 4.06
N GLU A 14 11.52 22.79 2.77
CA GLU A 14 11.67 23.87 1.80
C GLU A 14 10.32 24.48 1.36
N ALA A 15 9.26 23.67 1.33
CA ALA A 15 7.90 24.13 1.04
C ALA A 15 7.16 24.69 2.27
N ASN A 16 7.81 24.74 3.44
CA ASN A 16 7.23 25.14 4.72
C ASN A 16 5.93 24.36 5.06
N LEU A 17 5.88 23.09 4.67
CA LEU A 17 4.77 22.17 4.90
C LEU A 17 5.08 21.30 6.12
N GLU A 18 4.14 21.25 7.07
CA GLU A 18 4.20 20.27 8.16
C GLU A 18 4.19 18.84 7.57
N PRO A 19 5.14 17.97 7.91
CA PRO A 19 5.15 16.60 7.41
C PRO A 19 3.98 15.81 8.01
N HIS A 20 2.87 15.73 7.26
CA HIS A 20 1.65 15.00 7.65
C HIS A 20 1.73 13.48 7.39
N GLN A 21 2.92 12.95 7.04
CA GLN A 21 3.10 11.52 6.86
C GLN A 21 3.90 10.96 8.03
N ASP A 22 3.36 9.92 8.68
CA ASP A 22 4.06 9.19 9.74
C ASP A 22 5.39 8.67 9.21
N THR A 23 6.50 9.28 9.63
CA THR A 23 7.87 8.92 9.22
C THR A 23 8.15 7.42 9.40
N GLN A 24 7.55 6.82 10.43
CA GLN A 24 7.65 5.38 10.72
C GLN A 24 7.10 4.50 9.59
N TYR A 25 6.00 4.90 8.94
CA TYR A 25 5.41 4.14 7.82
C TYR A 25 6.29 4.19 6.58
N ILE A 26 6.94 5.33 6.33
CA ILE A 26 7.86 5.49 5.18
C ILE A 26 9.10 4.63 5.40
N ILE A 27 9.66 4.65 6.61
CA ILE A 27 10.82 3.83 6.98
C ILE A 27 10.51 2.34 6.84
N ALA A 28 9.40 1.86 7.43
CA ALA A 28 9.01 0.46 7.34
C ALA A 28 8.80 0.00 5.89
N ARG A 29 8.14 0.82 5.06
CA ARG A 29 7.96 0.53 3.63
C ARG A 29 9.30 0.41 2.91
N GLN A 30 10.23 1.33 3.19
CA GLN A 30 11.54 1.33 2.57
C GLN A 30 12.37 0.11 2.99
N GLU A 31 12.29 -0.29 4.27
CA GLU A 31 12.93 -1.50 4.79
C GLU A 31 12.46 -2.75 4.05
N ILE A 32 11.13 -2.91 3.87
CA ILE A 32 10.55 -4.01 3.10
C ILE A 32 11.08 -4.01 1.65
N GLN A 33 11.10 -2.85 0.99
CA GLN A 33 11.64 -2.74 -0.37
C GLN A 33 13.13 -3.11 -0.42
N ASN A 34 13.93 -2.67 0.55
CA ASN A 34 15.35 -2.96 0.64
C ASN A 34 15.61 -4.47 0.81
N CYS A 35 14.82 -5.16 1.65
CA CYS A 35 14.90 -6.62 1.80
C CYS A 35 14.60 -7.34 0.47
N ILE A 36 13.61 -6.87 -0.29
CA ILE A 36 13.30 -7.46 -1.60
C ILE A 36 14.43 -7.24 -2.60
N HIS A 37 15.00 -6.02 -2.65
CA HIS A 37 16.11 -5.70 -3.54
C HIS A 37 17.39 -6.48 -3.21
N SER A 38 17.68 -6.71 -1.92
CA SER A 38 18.82 -7.50 -1.47
C SER A 38 18.65 -9.01 -1.67
N GLY A 39 17.43 -9.47 -1.96
CA GLY A 39 17.10 -10.89 -2.12
C GLY A 39 16.75 -11.60 -0.80
N ASP A 40 16.62 -10.87 0.31
CA ASP A 40 16.14 -11.42 1.58
C ASP A 40 14.60 -11.39 1.64
N ILE A 41 13.97 -12.24 0.83
CA ILE A 41 12.52 -12.25 0.65
C ILE A 41 11.81 -12.80 1.89
N LYS A 42 12.43 -13.72 2.63
CA LYS A 42 11.89 -14.25 3.88
C LYS A 42 11.72 -13.15 4.93
N THR A 43 12.73 -12.31 5.12
CA THR A 43 12.64 -11.17 6.02
C THR A 43 11.60 -10.18 5.50
N ALA A 44 11.57 -9.90 4.19
CA ALA A 44 10.55 -9.02 3.60
C ALA A 44 9.10 -9.50 3.85
N ILE A 45 8.83 -10.81 3.74
CA ILE A 45 7.49 -11.37 4.01
C ILE A 45 7.15 -11.24 5.49
N THR A 46 8.12 -11.48 6.37
CA THR A 46 7.92 -11.38 7.82
C THR A 46 7.60 -9.95 8.23
N THR A 47 8.44 -9.00 7.81
CA THR A 47 8.25 -7.57 8.12
C THR A 47 6.98 -7.01 7.49
N LEU A 48 6.59 -7.47 6.30
CA LEU A 48 5.32 -7.09 5.68
C LEU A 48 4.10 -7.60 6.47
N ASN A 49 4.15 -8.82 6.98
CA ASN A 49 3.08 -9.39 7.82
C ASN A 49 3.01 -8.71 9.19
N GLU A 50 4.15 -8.36 9.80
CA GLU A 50 4.20 -7.58 11.03
C GLU A 50 3.64 -6.16 10.83
N PHE A 51 3.91 -5.57 9.67
CA PHE A 51 3.42 -4.25 9.29
C PHE A 51 1.89 -4.23 9.05
N ASP A 52 1.37 -5.17 8.27
CA ASP A 52 -0.08 -5.36 8.11
C ASP A 52 -0.40 -6.79 7.66
N PRO A 53 -0.89 -7.67 8.56
CA PRO A 53 -1.12 -9.08 8.24
C PRO A 53 -2.19 -9.27 7.16
N GLN A 54 -3.07 -8.30 6.98
CA GLN A 54 -4.17 -8.40 6.01
C GLN A 54 -3.76 -8.05 4.57
N ILE A 55 -2.53 -7.58 4.32
CA ILE A 55 -2.07 -7.31 2.95
C ILE A 55 -1.95 -8.62 2.16
N LEU A 56 -1.27 -9.62 2.72
CA LEU A 56 -1.07 -10.90 2.05
C LEU A 56 -2.32 -11.78 2.06
N ASP A 57 -3.16 -11.67 3.09
CA ASP A 57 -4.45 -12.37 3.14
C ASP A 57 -5.44 -11.81 2.11
N GLY A 58 -5.42 -10.49 1.89
CA GLY A 58 -6.27 -9.80 0.93
C GLY A 58 -5.83 -9.96 -0.52
N ASP A 59 -4.54 -10.15 -0.77
CA ASP A 59 -3.96 -10.32 -2.10
C ASP A 59 -3.13 -11.61 -2.20
N LYS A 60 -3.83 -12.70 -2.54
CA LYS A 60 -3.23 -14.02 -2.75
C LYS A 60 -2.22 -14.03 -3.92
N ALA A 61 -2.39 -13.15 -4.91
CA ALA A 61 -1.49 -13.08 -6.06
C ALA A 61 -0.16 -12.42 -5.68
N LEU A 62 -0.19 -11.36 -4.87
CA LEU A 62 1.01 -10.76 -4.30
C LEU A 62 1.76 -11.75 -3.41
N HIS A 63 1.04 -12.47 -2.54
CA HIS A 63 1.65 -13.48 -1.68
C HIS A 63 2.31 -14.59 -2.51
N PHE A 64 1.63 -15.12 -3.53
CA PHE A 64 2.22 -16.11 -4.43
C PHE A 64 3.47 -15.59 -5.14
N THR A 65 3.44 -14.33 -5.60
CA THR A 65 4.57 -13.69 -6.28
C THR A 65 5.80 -13.58 -5.37
N LEU A 66 5.60 -13.22 -4.09
CA LEU A 66 6.68 -13.16 -3.09
C LEU A 66 7.26 -14.55 -2.80
N LEU A 67 6.42 -15.57 -2.63
CA LEU A 67 6.87 -16.95 -2.43
C LEU A 67 7.64 -17.48 -3.65
N ARG A 68 7.17 -17.16 -4.86
CA ARG A 68 7.88 -17.50 -6.10
C ARG A 68 9.25 -16.82 -6.15
N LEU A 69 9.34 -15.55 -5.76
CA LEU A 69 10.62 -14.84 -5.72
C LEU A 69 11.57 -15.47 -4.69
N GLN A 70 11.07 -15.86 -3.50
CA GLN A 70 11.84 -16.61 -2.51
C GLN A 70 12.36 -17.94 -3.08
N LEU A 71 11.53 -18.67 -3.84
CA LEU A 71 11.97 -19.91 -4.50
C LEU A 71 13.08 -19.63 -5.52
N ILE A 72 12.98 -18.55 -6.30
CA ILE A 72 14.03 -18.15 -7.24
C ILE A 72 15.34 -17.86 -6.52
N GLU A 73 15.31 -17.17 -5.38
CA GLU A 73 16.51 -16.92 -4.57
C GLU A 73 17.11 -18.19 -3.97
N LEU A 74 16.27 -19.13 -3.53
CA LEU A 74 16.73 -20.46 -3.12
C LEU A 74 17.41 -21.18 -4.28
N ILE A 75 16.79 -21.20 -5.48
CA ILE A 75 17.38 -21.81 -6.68
C ILE A 75 18.74 -21.17 -7.03
N ARG A 76 18.87 -19.85 -6.88
CA ARG A 76 20.16 -19.15 -7.07
C ARG A 76 21.22 -19.65 -6.07
N ALA A 77 20.85 -19.82 -4.80
CA ALA A 77 21.76 -20.37 -3.79
C ALA A 77 22.10 -21.85 -4.07
N CYS A 78 21.11 -22.67 -4.44
CA CYS A 78 21.29 -24.06 -4.84
C CYS A 78 22.25 -24.21 -6.02
N ASN A 79 22.18 -23.32 -7.02
CA ASN A 79 23.11 -23.33 -8.15
C ASN A 79 24.56 -23.04 -7.73
N ALA A 80 24.78 -22.34 -6.61
CA ALA A 80 26.11 -22.06 -6.09
C ALA A 80 26.65 -23.19 -5.19
N THR A 81 25.79 -23.85 -4.40
CA THR A 81 26.18 -24.88 -3.43
C THR A 81 26.04 -26.31 -3.97
N GLY A 82 25.24 -26.51 -5.02
CA GLY A 82 24.89 -27.82 -5.58
C GLY A 82 23.80 -28.57 -4.83
N ASP A 83 23.28 -28.04 -3.72
CA ASP A 83 22.20 -28.68 -2.94
C ASP A 83 20.83 -28.12 -3.34
N ILE A 84 20.00 -28.96 -3.97
CA ILE A 84 18.66 -28.60 -4.46
C ILE A 84 17.58 -28.81 -3.39
N GLN A 85 17.87 -29.56 -2.31
CA GLN A 85 16.87 -29.92 -1.31
C GLN A 85 16.13 -28.72 -0.70
N PRO A 86 16.77 -27.61 -0.33
CA PRO A 86 16.07 -26.46 0.25
C PRO A 86 15.01 -25.85 -0.68
N ALA A 87 15.32 -25.74 -1.98
CA ALA A 87 14.38 -25.22 -2.97
C ALA A 87 13.20 -26.18 -3.18
N LEU A 88 13.47 -27.49 -3.22
CA LEU A 88 12.44 -28.52 -3.43
C LEU A 88 11.47 -28.63 -2.25
N THR A 89 12.00 -28.63 -1.02
CA THR A 89 11.19 -28.63 0.20
C THR A 89 10.29 -27.40 0.23
N PHE A 90 10.85 -26.20 0.00
CA PHE A 90 10.08 -24.97 -0.02
C PHE A 90 8.99 -24.95 -1.10
N ALA A 91 9.31 -25.40 -2.32
CA ALA A 91 8.33 -25.49 -3.40
C ALA A 91 7.17 -26.43 -3.04
N THR A 92 7.46 -27.55 -2.38
CA THR A 92 6.46 -28.56 -2.01
C THR A 92 5.57 -28.11 -0.85
N GLU A 93 6.17 -27.52 0.19
CA GLU A 93 5.45 -27.12 1.42
C GLU A 93 4.65 -25.83 1.23
N GLU A 94 5.23 -24.80 0.59
CA GLU A 94 4.64 -23.46 0.53
C GLU A 94 3.89 -23.19 -0.78
N LEU A 95 4.51 -23.49 -1.93
CA LEU A 95 3.92 -23.21 -3.25
C LEU A 95 2.98 -24.31 -3.73
N GLY A 96 3.27 -25.58 -3.43
CA GLY A 96 2.50 -26.74 -3.86
C GLY A 96 1.00 -26.63 -3.54
N PRO A 97 0.59 -26.32 -2.29
CA PRO A 97 -0.82 -26.16 -1.94
C PRO A 97 -1.50 -24.96 -2.61
N LYS A 98 -0.74 -23.93 -3.00
CA LYS A 98 -1.27 -22.66 -3.54
C LYS A 98 -1.37 -22.68 -5.07
N ALA A 99 -0.47 -23.38 -5.75
CA ALA A 99 -0.40 -23.48 -7.21
C ALA A 99 -1.72 -23.91 -7.90
N PRO A 100 -2.47 -24.93 -7.43
CA PRO A 100 -3.69 -25.35 -8.12
C PRO A 100 -4.86 -24.36 -7.98
N THR A 101 -4.72 -23.33 -7.14
CA THR A 101 -5.76 -22.31 -6.93
C THR A 101 -5.96 -21.43 -8.17
N ASN A 102 -4.93 -21.28 -9.00
CA ASN A 102 -4.98 -20.47 -10.21
C ASN A 102 -4.08 -21.08 -11.30
N PRO A 103 -4.58 -21.31 -12.53
CA PRO A 103 -3.77 -21.87 -13.62
C PRO A 103 -2.50 -21.06 -13.90
N LYS A 104 -2.53 -19.74 -13.71
CA LYS A 104 -1.35 -18.88 -13.86
C LYS A 104 -0.27 -19.18 -12.82
N PHE A 105 -0.66 -19.50 -11.59
CA PHE A 105 0.29 -19.85 -10.52
C PHE A 105 0.97 -21.18 -10.82
N LEU A 106 0.23 -22.13 -11.39
CA LEU A 106 0.80 -23.40 -11.81
C LEU A 106 1.84 -23.20 -12.92
N GLU A 107 1.50 -22.45 -13.97
CA GLU A 107 2.43 -22.13 -15.06
C GLU A 107 3.68 -21.40 -14.56
N ASP A 108 3.51 -20.43 -13.65
CA ASP A 108 4.60 -19.69 -13.04
C ASP A 108 5.50 -20.58 -12.17
N LEU A 109 4.92 -21.53 -11.43
CA LEU A 109 5.66 -22.52 -10.65
C LEU A 109 6.42 -23.50 -11.55
N GLU A 110 5.79 -24.03 -12.59
CA GLU A 110 6.42 -24.94 -13.56
C GLU A 110 7.64 -24.29 -14.20
N ARG A 111 7.51 -23.04 -14.64
CA ARG A 111 8.63 -22.24 -15.18
C ARG A 111 9.73 -22.05 -14.15
N THR A 112 9.39 -21.73 -12.91
CA THR A 112 10.40 -21.58 -11.86
C THR A 112 11.09 -22.90 -11.52
N MET A 113 10.38 -24.03 -11.51
CA MET A 113 10.96 -25.37 -11.30
C MET A 113 11.84 -25.81 -12.46
N ALA A 114 11.54 -25.39 -13.70
CA ALA A 114 12.39 -25.66 -14.86
C ALA A 114 13.81 -25.09 -14.69
N LEU A 115 14.00 -24.03 -13.88
CA LEU A 115 15.33 -23.49 -13.55
C LEU A 115 16.24 -24.49 -12.85
N LEU A 116 15.68 -25.46 -12.10
CA LEU A 116 16.45 -26.50 -11.42
C LEU A 116 16.93 -27.61 -12.37
N LEU A 117 16.16 -27.86 -13.43
CA LEU A 117 16.43 -28.94 -14.38
C LEU A 117 17.33 -28.47 -15.53
N ILE A 118 17.19 -27.21 -15.94
CA ILE A 118 17.88 -26.65 -17.11
C ILE A 118 19.17 -25.94 -16.67
N PRO A 119 20.34 -26.42 -17.10
CA PRO A 119 21.62 -25.81 -16.76
C PRO A 119 21.76 -24.44 -17.43
N SER A 120 22.56 -23.55 -16.83
CA SER A 120 22.64 -22.13 -17.18
C SER A 120 23.01 -21.84 -18.64
N ASP A 121 23.71 -22.76 -19.30
CA ASP A 121 24.15 -22.72 -20.69
C ASP A 121 23.03 -23.06 -21.71
N ALA A 122 21.99 -23.77 -21.28
CA ALA A 122 20.89 -24.21 -22.13
C ALA A 122 19.55 -23.48 -21.85
N ARG A 123 19.55 -22.42 -21.03
CA ARG A 123 18.32 -21.70 -20.67
C ARG A 123 17.84 -20.78 -21.78
N GLU A 124 16.54 -20.83 -22.06
CA GLU A 124 15.89 -19.85 -22.90
C GLU A 124 15.92 -18.44 -22.25
N PRO A 125 15.92 -17.35 -23.04
CA PRO A 125 16.00 -15.99 -22.52
C PRO A 125 14.89 -15.65 -21.51
N GLN A 126 13.68 -16.19 -21.70
CA GLN A 126 12.55 -15.97 -20.81
C GLN A 126 12.77 -16.60 -19.43
N LEU A 127 13.43 -17.75 -19.41
CA LEU A 127 13.76 -18.47 -18.19
C LEU A 127 14.94 -17.79 -17.47
N ALA A 128 15.94 -17.33 -18.22
CA ALA A 128 17.05 -16.53 -17.68
C ALA A 128 16.56 -15.21 -17.07
N ALA A 129 15.56 -14.55 -17.67
CA ALA A 129 14.98 -13.31 -17.16
C ALA A 129 14.40 -13.45 -15.74
N LEU A 130 13.97 -14.66 -15.33
CA LEU A 130 13.50 -14.89 -13.95
C LEU A 130 14.62 -14.74 -12.90
N LEU A 131 15.89 -14.88 -13.31
CA LEU A 131 17.04 -14.71 -12.43
C LEU A 131 17.63 -13.29 -12.49
N GLU A 132 17.08 -12.42 -13.32
CA GLU A 132 17.55 -11.04 -13.43
C GLU A 132 17.07 -10.18 -12.24
N PRO A 133 17.86 -9.18 -11.82
CA PRO A 133 17.47 -8.26 -10.74
C PRO A 133 16.18 -7.47 -11.03
N GLU A 134 15.82 -7.34 -12.31
CA GLU A 134 14.60 -6.63 -12.75
C GLU A 134 13.34 -7.22 -12.10
N LEU A 135 13.25 -8.54 -11.99
CA LEU A 135 12.10 -9.18 -11.34
C LEU A 135 11.97 -8.75 -9.87
N ARG A 136 13.08 -8.63 -9.14
CA ARG A 136 13.04 -8.13 -7.75
C ARG A 136 12.51 -6.70 -7.69
N ARG A 137 12.89 -5.86 -8.66
CA ARG A 137 12.44 -4.48 -8.75
C ARG A 137 10.93 -4.41 -8.99
N GLU A 138 10.42 -5.17 -9.95
CA GLU A 138 8.98 -5.23 -10.23
C GLU A 138 8.16 -5.71 -9.03
N VAL A 139 8.64 -6.74 -8.33
CA VAL A 139 7.98 -7.26 -7.12
C VAL A 139 8.03 -6.24 -6.00
N ALA A 140 9.17 -5.57 -5.78
CA ALA A 140 9.29 -4.51 -4.78
C ALA A 140 8.31 -3.34 -5.06
N ASP A 141 8.15 -2.97 -6.33
CA ASP A 141 7.17 -1.96 -6.75
C ASP A 141 5.73 -2.42 -6.54
N SER A 142 5.44 -3.70 -6.81
CA SER A 142 4.12 -4.28 -6.56
C SER A 142 3.76 -4.30 -5.07
N VAL A 143 4.69 -4.71 -4.20
CA VAL A 143 4.53 -4.67 -2.74
C VAL A 143 4.30 -3.24 -2.25
N ASN A 144 5.10 -2.30 -2.75
CA ASN A 144 4.96 -0.89 -2.43
C ASN A 144 3.56 -0.35 -2.80
N ARG A 145 3.08 -0.64 -4.00
CA ARG A 145 1.72 -0.26 -4.42
C ARG A 145 0.66 -0.84 -3.49
N ALA A 146 0.76 -2.13 -3.16
CA ALA A 146 -0.19 -2.78 -2.26
C ALA A 146 -0.22 -2.14 -0.87
N ILE A 147 0.94 -1.79 -0.30
CA ILE A 147 1.04 -1.07 0.98
C ILE A 147 0.34 0.30 0.91
N LEU A 148 0.58 1.07 -0.15
CA LEU A 148 -0.01 2.40 -0.31
C LEU A 148 -1.53 2.35 -0.50
N GLU A 149 -2.03 1.44 -1.33
CA GLU A 149 -3.46 1.22 -1.55
C GLU A 149 -4.17 0.80 -0.25
N ARG A 150 -3.52 -0.02 0.55
CA ARG A 150 -4.04 -0.46 1.84
C ARG A 150 -4.19 0.73 2.81
N GLN A 151 -3.20 1.61 2.85
CA GLN A 151 -3.24 2.82 3.67
C GLN A 151 -4.32 3.80 3.20
N SER A 152 -4.44 4.02 1.88
CA SER A 152 -5.47 4.93 1.34
C SER A 152 -6.87 4.44 1.69
N ARG A 153 -7.14 3.14 1.53
CA ARG A 153 -8.43 2.53 1.91
C ARG A 153 -8.76 2.70 3.39
N ARG A 154 -7.77 2.54 4.29
CA ARG A 154 -7.94 2.77 5.73
C ARG A 154 -8.29 4.23 6.03
N ARG A 155 -7.57 5.18 5.42
CA ARG A 155 -7.83 6.62 5.59
C ARG A 155 -9.21 7.01 5.08
N GLU A 156 -9.60 6.54 3.90
CA GLU A 156 -10.94 6.78 3.38
C GLU A 156 -12.04 6.21 4.27
N ALA A 157 -11.87 4.99 4.79
CA ALA A 157 -12.83 4.39 5.71
C ALA A 157 -12.95 5.20 7.00
N ALA A 158 -11.83 5.67 7.56
CA ALA A 158 -11.81 6.53 8.73
C ALA A 158 -12.56 7.85 8.48
N ILE A 159 -12.31 8.52 7.34
CA ILE A 159 -13.03 9.74 6.96
C ILE A 159 -14.54 9.48 6.87
N ARG A 160 -14.95 8.39 6.21
CA ARG A 160 -16.37 8.01 6.11
C ARG A 160 -17.00 7.79 7.49
N GLN A 161 -16.30 7.17 8.42
CA GLN A 161 -16.79 6.97 9.78
C GLN A 161 -16.87 8.28 10.58
N LEU A 162 -15.87 9.16 10.46
CA LEU A 162 -15.88 10.48 11.10
C LEU A 162 -17.07 11.33 10.62
N VAL A 163 -17.35 11.33 9.31
CA VAL A 163 -18.52 12.02 8.75
C VAL A 163 -19.82 11.45 9.30
N ARG A 164 -19.95 10.12 9.40
CA ARG A 164 -21.13 9.48 9.99
C ARG A 164 -21.32 9.83 11.47
N MET A 165 -20.24 9.78 12.25
CA MET A 165 -20.27 10.13 13.68
C MET A 165 -20.63 11.60 13.88
N ARG A 166 -20.11 12.50 13.04
CA ARG A 166 -20.45 13.92 13.06
C ARG A 166 -21.95 14.14 12.84
N VAL A 167 -22.51 13.55 11.78
CA VAL A 167 -23.96 13.64 11.49
C VAL A 167 -24.79 13.08 12.64
N TRP A 168 -24.39 11.93 13.20
CA TRP A 168 -25.08 11.35 14.35
C TRP A 168 -25.06 12.26 15.58
N ALA A 169 -23.91 12.87 15.88
CA ALA A 169 -23.74 13.78 17.02
C ALA A 169 -24.58 15.05 16.84
N GLU A 170 -24.58 15.64 15.64
CA GLU A 170 -25.39 16.82 15.31
C GLU A 170 -26.89 16.55 15.47
N ASN A 171 -27.39 15.45 14.90
CA ASN A 171 -28.79 15.05 15.03
C ASN A 171 -29.16 14.83 16.51
N THR A 172 -28.33 14.10 17.25
CA THR A 172 -28.56 13.83 18.67
C THR A 172 -28.59 15.12 19.51
N ALA A 173 -27.76 16.11 19.18
CA ALA A 173 -27.74 17.39 19.87
C ALA A 173 -28.97 18.25 19.56
N ARG A 174 -29.44 18.25 18.30
CA ARG A 174 -30.69 18.92 17.88
C ARG A 174 -31.91 18.30 18.56
N ASP A 175 -31.98 16.98 18.65
CA ASP A 175 -33.06 16.26 19.34
C ASP A 175 -33.13 16.63 20.83
N LYS A 176 -31.97 16.83 21.47
CA LYS A 176 -31.85 17.29 22.86
C LYS A 176 -32.04 18.80 23.05
N ARG A 177 -32.48 19.52 22.01
CA ARG A 177 -32.70 20.98 21.99
C ARG A 177 -31.49 21.78 22.46
N LYS A 178 -30.28 21.33 22.12
CA LYS A 178 -29.07 22.14 22.30
C LYS A 178 -29.02 23.19 21.19
N ASN A 179 -28.65 24.42 21.53
CA ASN A 179 -28.49 25.50 20.56
C ASN A 179 -27.28 25.21 19.67
N LEU A 180 -27.51 24.60 18.50
CA LEU A 180 -26.52 24.42 17.45
C LEU A 180 -26.88 25.31 16.24
N PRO A 181 -25.88 25.91 15.57
CA PRO A 181 -26.09 26.61 14.30
C PRO A 181 -26.70 25.69 13.23
N ASP A 182 -27.42 26.24 12.26
CA ASP A 182 -28.00 25.45 11.14
C ASP A 182 -26.93 24.80 10.27
N ARG A 183 -25.75 25.42 10.16
CA ARG A 183 -24.58 24.88 9.49
C ARG A 183 -23.36 25.00 10.40
N LEU A 184 -22.79 23.88 10.81
CA LEU A 184 -21.45 23.82 11.36
C LEU A 184 -20.46 23.61 10.22
N ASP A 185 -19.42 24.44 10.15
CA ASP A 185 -18.35 24.23 9.20
C ASP A 185 -17.51 23.00 9.62
N ILE A 186 -16.87 22.36 8.64
CA ILE A 186 -15.96 21.21 8.85
C ILE A 186 -14.54 21.73 9.14
N GLY A 187 -14.30 23.05 9.05
CA GLY A 187 -13.03 23.68 9.40
C GLY A 187 -11.88 23.31 8.45
N LEU A 188 -12.22 22.87 7.22
CA LEU A 188 -11.23 22.55 6.18
C LEU A 188 -10.82 23.79 5.38
N ASN A 189 -11.56 24.89 5.55
CA ASN A 189 -11.17 26.20 5.05
C ASN A 189 -10.17 26.73 6.09
N GLY A 190 -8.87 26.66 5.77
CA GLY A 190 -7.81 27.17 6.66
C GLY A 190 -8.16 28.59 7.12
N GLU A 191 -7.88 28.90 8.39
CA GLU A 191 -8.29 30.10 9.12
C GLU A 191 -8.39 31.35 8.24
N GLU A 192 -9.53 31.55 7.58
CA GLU A 192 -9.85 32.84 6.98
C GLU A 192 -10.31 33.72 8.14
N PRO A 193 -9.67 34.89 8.34
CA PRO A 193 -10.06 35.80 9.39
C PRO A 193 -11.50 36.23 9.14
N ASP A 194 -12.30 36.08 10.21
CA ASP A 194 -13.71 36.41 10.37
C ASP A 194 -14.17 37.50 9.38
N SER A 195 -14.70 37.08 8.23
CA SER A 195 -15.30 38.01 7.27
C SER A 195 -16.71 38.35 7.76
N PRO A 196 -17.03 39.64 8.00
CA PRO A 196 -18.30 40.02 8.57
C PRO A 196 -19.45 39.68 7.63
N ARG A 197 -20.45 38.97 8.17
CA ARG A 197 -21.67 38.53 7.49
C ARG A 197 -22.32 39.68 6.71
N PRO A 198 -22.83 39.46 5.48
CA PRO A 198 -23.61 40.47 4.79
C PRO A 198 -24.93 40.67 5.54
N HIS A 199 -25.14 41.88 6.05
CA HIS A 199 -26.40 42.33 6.59
C HIS A 199 -27.49 42.20 5.52
N THR A 200 -28.56 41.47 5.83
CA THR A 200 -29.81 41.51 5.07
C THR A 200 -30.35 42.94 5.10
N GLY A 201 -30.13 43.67 4.02
CA GLY A 201 -30.74 44.97 3.75
C GLY A 201 -32.21 44.79 3.40
N ASN A 202 -33.08 45.05 4.37
CA ASN A 202 -34.50 45.32 4.13
C ASN A 202 -34.62 46.58 3.27
N GLY A 203 -35.24 46.46 2.10
CA GLY A 203 -35.58 47.58 1.22
C GLY A 203 -36.81 47.25 0.38
N HIS A 204 -37.99 47.52 0.93
CA HIS A 204 -39.22 47.66 0.16
C HIS A 204 -40.03 48.78 0.79
N ASP A 205 -39.95 49.97 0.21
CA ASP A 205 -40.91 51.05 0.46
C ASP A 205 -42.08 50.92 -0.54
N PRO A 206 -43.33 51.23 -0.12
CA PRO A 206 -44.50 51.06 -0.96
C PRO A 206 -44.70 52.24 -1.93
N MET A 207 -45.11 51.88 -3.14
CA MET A 207 -45.55 52.77 -4.22
C MET A 207 -46.83 53.52 -3.80
N ILE A 208 -46.79 54.85 -3.75
CA ILE A 208 -48.00 55.69 -3.68
C ILE A 208 -48.18 56.38 -5.03
N THR A 209 -49.27 56.02 -5.69
CA THR A 209 -49.86 56.71 -6.83
C THR A 209 -50.64 57.92 -6.32
N THR A 210 -50.39 59.11 -6.88
CA THR A 210 -51.41 60.09 -7.34
C THR A 210 -50.71 61.13 -8.20
#